data_AF-O44831-F1
#
_entry.id   AF-O44831-F1
#
_cell.length_a   1.000
_cell.length_b   1.000
_cell.length_c   1.000
_cell.angle_alpha   90.00
_cell.angle_beta   90.00
_cell.angle_gamma   90.00
#
_symmetry.space_group_name_H-M   'P 1'
#
loop_
_entity.id
_entity.type
_entity.pdbx_description
1 polymer ?
#
loop_
_entity_poly.entity_id
_entity_poly.type
_entity_poly.pdbx_seq_one_letter_code
_entity_poly.pdbx_strand_id
1 'polypeptide(L)'
;MCVLLLVLLQISISSSKMIIVRGAPEKSTSYPTQLYTGLNYTTCTSKCASSDNCILSYSNSSGYCLLYAVGDIILVRNDQDIFSSGNESVSFKILNSPAKCADRAEDMLLGITNEYNKNNIESYEIQVSEIAGISYYSINYEYTFTDGCNNWLNPTPTCQNCNKTMFSFSALPSANESTSLIVTSWNDCLFYCYSNPTCFMVYIKIFPTCKVVEYGNTTGWTYREAQMPVGNSFLYMGVKYVLDRISCQFNISSLYTGQTYNPDSKINYMQFQGSTTGSTVSLIFYPW
;
A
#
# COMPACT_ATOMS: atom_id res chain seq x y z
N MET A 1 26.55 50.07 -2.28
CA MET A 1 26.75 48.63 -2.51
C MET A 1 25.49 47.91 -2.03
N CYS A 2 24.52 47.67 -2.90
CA CYS A 2 23.29 46.94 -2.57
C CYS A 2 23.28 45.70 -3.46
N VAL A 3 23.72 44.56 -2.92
CA VAL A 3 23.71 43.28 -3.63
C VAL A 3 22.26 42.80 -3.58
N LEU A 4 21.53 43.06 -4.67
CA LEU A 4 20.20 42.52 -4.85
C LEU A 4 20.35 41.02 -5.10
N LEU A 5 20.28 40.24 -4.01
CA LEU A 5 20.25 38.79 -4.04
C LEU A 5 18.90 38.38 -4.67
N LEU A 6 18.88 38.26 -6.01
CA LEU A 6 17.81 37.57 -6.72
C LEU A 6 17.88 36.10 -6.29
N VAL A 7 17.19 35.78 -5.19
CA VAL A 7 16.76 34.43 -4.90
C VAL A 7 15.78 34.09 -6.01
N LEU A 8 16.31 33.49 -7.07
CA LEU A 8 15.52 32.69 -7.99
C LEU A 8 14.88 31.60 -7.13
N LEU A 9 13.69 31.88 -6.59
CA LEU A 9 12.79 30.83 -6.15
C LEU A 9 12.66 29.93 -7.38
N GLN A 10 13.30 28.77 -7.34
CA GLN A 10 12.91 27.65 -8.17
C GLN A 10 11.46 27.37 -7.78
N ILE A 11 10.52 28.04 -8.43
CA ILE A 11 9.16 27.56 -8.47
C ILE A 11 9.27 26.28 -9.29
N SER A 12 9.51 25.16 -8.62
CA SER A 12 9.37 23.84 -9.21
C SER A 12 7.89 23.68 -9.54
N ILE A 13 7.45 24.24 -10.67
CA ILE A 13 6.17 23.90 -11.26
C ILE A 13 6.36 22.47 -11.77
N SER A 14 6.18 21.49 -10.89
CA SER A 14 6.05 20.10 -11.29
C SER A 14 4.80 20.01 -12.16
N SER A 15 4.95 20.11 -13.48
CA SER A 15 3.88 19.80 -14.43
C SER A 15 3.78 18.28 -14.54
N SER A 16 3.29 17.63 -13.48
CA SER A 16 3.04 16.19 -13.54
C SER A 16 2.05 15.90 -14.66
N LYS A 17 2.26 14.84 -15.43
CA LYS A 17 1.31 14.37 -16.45
C LYS A 17 0.59 13.14 -15.96
N MET A 18 -0.67 12.97 -16.41
CA MET A 18 -1.42 11.74 -16.19
C MET A 18 -1.41 10.91 -17.48
N ILE A 19 -0.89 9.69 -17.42
CA ILE A 19 -0.82 8.76 -18.56
C ILE A 19 -1.87 7.69 -18.37
N ILE A 20 -2.83 7.62 -19.28
CA ILE A 20 -3.96 6.70 -19.21
C ILE A 20 -3.63 5.44 -20.00
N VAL A 21 -3.78 4.28 -19.36
CA VAL A 21 -3.64 2.95 -19.99
C VAL A 21 -4.79 2.05 -19.55
N ARG A 22 -4.99 0.95 -20.28
CA ARG A 22 -5.99 -0.06 -19.93
C ARG A 22 -5.45 -1.03 -18.91
N GLY A 23 -6.30 -1.39 -17.98
CA GLY A 23 -5.89 -2.24 -16.86
C GLY A 23 -6.68 -1.99 -15.60
N ALA A 24 -6.38 -2.80 -14.59
CA ALA A 24 -6.95 -2.67 -13.26
C ALA A 24 -5.90 -3.00 -12.19
N PRO A 25 -5.90 -2.31 -11.04
CA PRO A 25 -5.09 -2.66 -9.88
C PRO A 25 -5.33 -4.11 -9.43
N GLU A 26 -4.25 -4.81 -9.09
CA GLU A 26 -4.34 -6.14 -8.50
C GLU A 26 -4.83 -6.02 -7.04
N LYS A 27 -6.03 -6.53 -6.77
CA LYS A 27 -6.77 -6.28 -5.51
C LYS A 27 -5.98 -6.70 -4.27
N SER A 28 -5.22 -7.78 -4.37
CA SER A 28 -4.44 -8.33 -3.25
C SER A 28 -3.24 -7.48 -2.84
N THR A 29 -2.82 -6.54 -3.70
CA THR A 29 -1.61 -5.73 -3.52
C THR A 29 -1.86 -4.22 -3.63
N SER A 30 -3.14 -3.82 -3.66
CA SER A 30 -3.55 -2.44 -3.94
C SER A 30 -4.59 -1.96 -2.93
N TYR A 31 -4.31 -0.81 -2.31
CA TYR A 31 -5.05 -0.27 -1.17
C TYR A 31 -5.49 1.16 -1.46
N PRO A 32 -6.62 1.38 -2.15
CA PRO A 32 -7.08 2.74 -2.47
C PRO A 32 -7.31 3.59 -1.21
N THR A 33 -6.98 4.88 -1.30
CA THR A 33 -7.16 5.86 -0.22
C THR A 33 -8.49 6.59 -0.33
N GLN A 34 -9.05 6.70 -1.53
CA GLN A 34 -10.32 7.37 -1.77
C GLN A 34 -11.17 6.61 -2.80
N LEU A 35 -12.48 6.57 -2.55
CA LEU A 35 -13.48 6.05 -3.47
C LEU A 35 -14.46 7.17 -3.84
N TYR A 36 -14.75 7.28 -5.13
CA TYR A 36 -15.86 8.05 -5.67
C TYR A 36 -16.70 7.15 -6.57
N THR A 37 -17.99 7.44 -6.65
CA THR A 37 -18.93 6.78 -7.56
C THR A 37 -19.57 7.80 -8.50
N GLY A 38 -20.04 7.36 -9.67
CA GLY A 38 -20.66 8.22 -10.67
C GLY A 38 -19.68 9.14 -11.41
N LEU A 39 -18.36 8.89 -11.34
CA LEU A 39 -17.36 9.67 -12.05
C LEU A 39 -16.91 8.96 -13.33
N ASN A 40 -16.81 9.70 -14.44
CA ASN A 40 -16.12 9.20 -15.63
C ASN A 40 -14.60 9.20 -15.43
N TYR A 41 -13.88 8.51 -16.31
CA TYR A 41 -12.42 8.39 -16.24
C TYR A 41 -11.73 9.75 -16.19
N THR A 42 -12.12 10.72 -17.04
CA THR A 42 -11.50 12.05 -17.10
C THR A 42 -11.58 12.81 -15.77
N THR A 43 -12.74 12.76 -15.11
CA THR A 43 -12.94 13.42 -13.81
C THR A 43 -12.17 12.68 -12.71
N CYS A 44 -12.13 11.35 -12.77
CA CYS A 44 -11.34 10.54 -11.85
C CYS A 44 -9.85 10.86 -11.94
N THR A 45 -9.30 10.88 -13.17
CA THR A 45 -7.92 11.25 -13.46
C THR A 45 -7.60 12.66 -12.98
N SER A 46 -8.51 13.62 -13.21
CA SER A 46 -8.32 15.01 -12.78
C SER A 46 -8.25 15.15 -11.26
N LYS A 47 -9.04 14.39 -10.51
CA LYS A 47 -8.96 14.35 -9.04
C LYS A 47 -7.62 13.83 -8.54
N CYS A 48 -7.07 12.80 -9.19
CA CYS A 48 -5.73 12.32 -8.85
C CYS A 48 -4.66 13.35 -9.20
N ALA A 49 -4.76 13.96 -10.38
CA ALA A 49 -3.84 15.01 -10.83
C ALA A 49 -3.74 16.15 -9.80
N SER A 50 -4.86 16.58 -9.23
CA SER A 50 -4.93 17.65 -8.22
C SER A 50 -4.54 17.24 -6.79
N SER A 51 -4.27 15.96 -6.53
CA SER A 51 -3.93 15.46 -5.19
C SER A 51 -2.42 15.23 -5.05
N ASP A 52 -1.79 15.83 -4.05
CA ASP A 52 -0.33 15.77 -3.83
C ASP A 52 0.20 14.35 -3.58
N ASN A 53 -0.64 13.47 -3.02
CA ASN A 53 -0.22 12.11 -2.66
C ASN A 53 -0.70 11.06 -3.67
N CYS A 54 -1.63 11.41 -4.56
CA CYS A 54 -2.16 10.46 -5.53
C CYS A 54 -1.17 10.26 -6.69
N ILE A 55 -0.81 8.99 -6.91
CA ILE A 55 0.03 8.58 -8.05
C ILE A 55 -0.74 7.78 -9.10
N LEU A 56 -1.91 7.24 -8.75
CA LEU A 56 -2.73 6.46 -9.67
C LEU A 56 -4.21 6.65 -9.40
N SER A 57 -5.00 6.80 -10.48
CA SER A 57 -6.45 6.64 -10.44
C SER A 57 -6.87 5.42 -11.23
N TYR A 58 -7.84 4.66 -10.73
CA TYR A 58 -8.55 3.62 -11.48
C TYR A 58 -9.98 4.06 -11.75
N SER A 59 -10.51 3.74 -12.92
CA SER A 59 -11.91 3.94 -13.26
C SER A 59 -12.46 2.85 -14.17
N ASN A 60 -13.79 2.71 -14.19
CA ASN A 60 -14.49 1.79 -15.09
C ASN A 60 -15.78 2.39 -15.65
N SER A 61 -16.42 1.66 -16.58
CA SER A 61 -17.68 2.07 -17.21
C SER A 61 -18.87 2.23 -16.26
N SER A 62 -18.83 1.62 -15.07
CA SER A 62 -19.85 1.78 -14.02
C SER A 62 -19.68 3.06 -13.19
N GLY A 63 -18.68 3.87 -13.50
CA GLY A 63 -18.40 5.13 -12.82
C GLY A 63 -17.73 4.97 -11.45
N TYR A 64 -17.12 3.82 -11.18
CA TYR A 64 -16.22 3.68 -10.03
C TYR A 64 -14.95 4.49 -10.29
N CYS A 65 -14.47 5.18 -9.26
CA CYS A 65 -13.23 5.91 -9.28
C CYS A 65 -12.47 5.66 -7.97
N LEU A 66 -11.27 5.08 -8.07
CA LEU A 66 -10.41 4.80 -6.93
C LEU A 66 -9.11 5.60 -7.07
N LEU A 67 -8.68 6.27 -6.01
CA LEU A 67 -7.39 6.96 -5.97
C LEU A 67 -6.43 6.19 -5.07
N TYR A 68 -5.18 6.09 -5.50
CA TYR A 68 -4.11 5.38 -4.79
C TYR A 68 -3.01 6.37 -4.46
N ALA A 69 -2.63 6.39 -3.18
CA ALA A 69 -1.46 7.15 -2.76
C ALA A 69 -0.17 6.43 -3.16
N VAL A 70 0.95 7.15 -3.17
CA VAL A 70 2.26 6.54 -3.34
C VAL A 70 2.49 5.46 -2.27
N GLY A 71 3.08 4.34 -2.66
CA GLY A 71 3.35 3.22 -1.75
C GLY A 71 2.14 2.34 -1.42
N ASP A 72 0.94 2.62 -1.96
CA ASP A 72 -0.29 1.87 -1.69
C ASP A 72 -0.70 0.90 -2.83
N ILE A 73 0.14 0.78 -3.86
CA ILE A 73 -0.11 -0.08 -5.02
C ILE A 73 1.22 -0.51 -5.66
N ILE A 74 1.36 -1.79 -6.00
CA ILE A 74 2.57 -2.32 -6.66
C ILE A 74 2.30 -3.03 -7.99
N LEU A 75 1.07 -3.48 -8.25
CA LEU A 75 0.73 -4.23 -9.47
C LEU A 75 -0.55 -3.71 -10.11
N VAL A 76 -0.49 -3.48 -11.40
CA VAL A 76 -1.64 -3.14 -12.24
C VAL A 76 -1.63 -4.04 -13.46
N ARG A 77 -2.72 -4.78 -13.68
CA ARG A 77 -2.87 -5.63 -14.87
C ARG A 77 -2.72 -4.78 -16.12
N ASN A 78 -1.87 -5.21 -17.06
CA ASN A 78 -1.68 -4.54 -18.34
C ASN A 78 -2.55 -5.22 -19.39
N ASP A 79 -3.71 -4.64 -19.69
CA ASP A 79 -4.65 -5.18 -20.68
C ASP A 79 -4.27 -4.83 -22.13
N GLN A 80 -3.14 -4.13 -22.33
CA GLN A 80 -2.69 -3.63 -23.63
C GLN A 80 -3.84 -2.90 -24.35
N ASP A 81 -4.10 -3.25 -25.62
CA ASP A 81 -5.18 -2.68 -26.44
C ASP A 81 -6.48 -3.48 -26.39
N ILE A 82 -6.58 -4.51 -25.53
CA ILE A 82 -7.77 -5.34 -25.40
C ILE A 82 -8.65 -4.76 -24.29
N PHE A 83 -9.96 -4.65 -24.52
CA PHE A 83 -10.90 -4.25 -23.47
C PHE A 83 -11.20 -5.45 -22.57
N SER A 84 -11.00 -5.29 -21.26
CA SER A 84 -11.77 -6.07 -20.30
C SER A 84 -13.26 -5.72 -20.43
N SER A 85 -14.16 -6.62 -20.03
CA SER A 85 -15.62 -6.41 -20.12
C SER A 85 -16.12 -5.15 -19.37
N GLY A 86 -15.30 -4.56 -18.49
CA GLY A 86 -15.64 -3.39 -17.69
C GLY A 86 -15.18 -2.03 -18.25
N ASN A 87 -14.45 -2.00 -19.38
CA ASN A 87 -13.71 -0.81 -19.84
C ASN A 87 -12.88 -0.18 -18.71
N GLU A 88 -12.09 -1.03 -18.05
CA GLU A 88 -11.23 -0.61 -16.94
C GLU A 88 -10.04 0.19 -17.46
N SER A 89 -9.72 1.28 -16.78
CA SER A 89 -8.59 2.12 -17.13
C SER A 89 -7.93 2.66 -15.86
N VAL A 90 -6.62 2.76 -15.92
CA VAL A 90 -5.82 3.42 -14.89
C VAL A 90 -5.16 4.67 -15.47
N SER A 91 -4.85 5.64 -14.62
CA SER A 91 -4.07 6.81 -15.00
C SER A 91 -2.92 6.98 -14.02
N PHE A 92 -1.70 6.80 -14.50
CA PHE A 92 -0.48 6.98 -13.74
C PHE A 92 -0.07 8.45 -13.74
N LYS A 93 0.26 8.99 -12.57
CA LYS A 93 0.90 10.29 -12.46
C LYS A 93 2.40 10.12 -12.68
N ILE A 94 2.96 10.89 -13.60
CA ILE A 94 4.39 10.97 -13.89
C ILE A 94 4.86 12.36 -13.51
N LEU A 95 5.69 12.43 -12.47
CA LEU A 95 6.18 13.68 -11.89
C LEU A 95 7.30 14.29 -12.75
N ASN A 96 8.16 13.42 -13.28
CA ASN A 96 9.29 13.78 -14.15
C ASN A 96 8.98 13.48 -15.62
N SER A 97 7.86 13.99 -16.14
CA SER A 97 7.48 13.68 -17.52
C SER A 97 8.33 14.48 -18.53
N PRO A 98 8.79 13.87 -19.64
CA PRO A 98 9.49 14.60 -20.69
C PRO A 98 8.66 15.78 -21.20
N ALA A 99 9.33 16.87 -21.62
CA ALA A 99 8.67 18.09 -22.08
C ALA A 99 7.67 17.83 -23.22
N LYS A 100 7.99 16.90 -24.12
CA LYS A 100 7.12 16.48 -25.23
C LYS A 100 6.42 15.16 -24.89
N CYS A 101 5.17 15.03 -25.33
CA CYS A 101 4.49 13.73 -25.30
C CYS A 101 5.10 12.81 -26.35
N ALA A 102 5.22 11.52 -26.02
CA ALA A 102 5.58 10.48 -26.97
C ALA A 102 4.32 9.96 -27.69
N ASP A 103 4.52 9.20 -28.76
CA ASP A 103 3.42 8.60 -29.52
C ASP A 103 2.77 7.42 -28.78
N ARG A 104 3.52 6.74 -27.91
CA ARG A 104 3.05 5.60 -27.11
C ARG A 104 3.07 5.97 -25.62
N ALA A 105 2.05 5.51 -24.89
CA ALA A 105 1.96 5.70 -23.45
C ALA A 105 3.15 5.06 -22.70
N GLU A 106 3.61 3.90 -23.14
CA GLU A 106 4.75 3.17 -22.58
C GLU A 106 6.04 4.01 -22.59
N ASP A 107 6.28 4.77 -23.66
CA ASP A 107 7.46 5.63 -23.81
C ASP A 107 7.43 6.84 -22.84
N MET A 108 6.29 7.11 -22.21
CA MET A 108 6.11 8.13 -21.19
C MET A 108 5.96 7.56 -19.77
N LEU A 109 5.99 6.23 -19.64
CA LEU A 109 5.67 5.53 -18.40
C LEU A 109 6.87 4.71 -17.89
N LEU A 110 7.46 3.91 -18.77
CA LEU A 110 8.38 2.85 -18.39
C LEU A 110 9.81 3.37 -18.21
N GLY A 111 10.49 2.91 -17.16
CA GLY A 111 11.90 3.25 -16.92
C GLY A 111 12.15 4.70 -16.48
N ILE A 112 11.09 5.47 -16.22
CA ILE A 112 11.20 6.85 -15.77
C ILE A 112 11.20 6.88 -14.25
N THR A 113 12.29 7.37 -13.66
CA THR A 113 12.39 7.63 -12.22
C THR A 113 11.58 8.87 -11.84
N ASN A 114 10.59 8.70 -10.97
CA ASN A 114 9.76 9.77 -10.45
C ASN A 114 10.21 10.11 -9.03
N GLU A 115 10.90 11.25 -8.86
CA GLU A 115 11.29 11.74 -7.54
C GLU A 115 10.05 12.18 -6.76
N TYR A 116 9.85 11.59 -5.57
CA TYR A 116 8.73 11.90 -4.70
C TYR A 116 9.19 12.59 -3.41
N ASN A 117 10.21 12.04 -2.74
CA ASN A 117 10.88 12.60 -1.56
C ASN A 117 9.92 12.99 -0.40
N LYS A 118 8.91 12.16 -0.13
CA LYS A 118 8.01 12.32 1.05
C LYS A 118 7.63 10.96 1.62
N ASN A 119 7.15 10.93 2.86
CA ASN A 119 6.55 9.75 3.49
C ASN A 119 7.40 8.48 3.42
N ASN A 120 8.72 8.63 3.57
CA ASN A 120 9.74 7.58 3.48
C ASN A 120 9.94 6.97 2.09
N ILE A 121 9.41 7.58 1.03
CA ILE A 121 9.60 7.17 -0.36
C ILE A 121 10.43 8.25 -1.06
N GLU A 122 11.59 7.85 -1.56
CA GLU A 122 12.49 8.71 -2.35
C GLU A 122 11.98 8.82 -3.77
N SER A 123 11.76 7.67 -4.41
CA SER A 123 11.40 7.60 -5.82
C SER A 123 10.49 6.41 -6.13
N TYR A 124 9.88 6.42 -7.32
CA TYR A 124 9.27 5.23 -7.90
C TYR A 124 9.49 5.13 -9.40
N GLU A 125 9.52 3.90 -9.90
CA GLU A 125 9.65 3.56 -11.32
C GLU A 125 8.58 2.55 -11.71
N ILE A 126 8.07 2.68 -12.94
CA ILE A 126 7.11 1.74 -13.51
C ILE A 126 7.83 0.86 -14.53
N GLN A 127 7.63 -0.43 -14.43
CA GLN A 127 8.18 -1.44 -15.33
C GLN A 127 7.10 -2.42 -15.78
N VAL A 128 7.35 -3.18 -16.83
CA VAL A 128 6.50 -4.30 -17.22
C VAL A 128 7.07 -5.59 -16.64
N SER A 129 6.22 -6.39 -16.00
CA SER A 129 6.54 -7.74 -15.54
C SER A 129 5.51 -8.74 -16.06
N GLU A 130 5.88 -10.01 -16.05
CA GLU A 130 4.99 -11.12 -16.42
C GLU A 130 4.90 -12.10 -15.24
N ILE A 131 3.69 -12.31 -14.74
CA ILE A 131 3.41 -13.22 -13.63
C ILE A 131 2.39 -14.24 -14.12
N ALA A 132 2.76 -15.52 -14.12
CA ALA A 132 1.90 -16.62 -14.55
C ALA A 132 1.25 -16.41 -15.93
N GLY A 133 1.98 -15.82 -16.89
CA GLY A 133 1.51 -15.56 -18.24
C GLY A 133 0.66 -14.29 -18.41
N ILE A 134 0.51 -13.49 -17.36
CA ILE A 134 -0.24 -12.23 -17.38
C ILE A 134 0.75 -11.07 -17.25
N SER A 135 0.60 -10.07 -18.13
CA SER A 135 1.41 -8.84 -18.11
C SER A 135 0.89 -7.86 -17.06
N TYR A 136 1.81 -7.27 -16.30
CA TYR A 136 1.53 -6.24 -15.30
C TYR A 136 2.45 -5.04 -15.48
N TYR A 137 1.92 -3.84 -15.23
CA TYR A 137 2.74 -2.72 -14.79
C TYR A 137 3.08 -2.93 -13.31
N SER A 138 4.37 -3.05 -13.01
CA SER A 138 4.90 -3.13 -11.65
C SER A 138 5.44 -1.77 -11.23
N ILE A 139 5.08 -1.33 -10.04
CA ILE A 139 5.55 -0.06 -9.46
C ILE A 139 6.60 -0.42 -8.41
N ASN A 140 7.84 -0.05 -8.67
CA ASN A 140 8.97 -0.26 -7.79
C ASN A 140 9.22 1.03 -7.01
N TYR A 141 9.17 0.95 -5.68
CA TYR A 141 9.45 2.09 -4.80
C TYR A 141 10.85 2.00 -4.23
N GLU A 142 11.54 3.14 -4.21
CA GLU A 142 12.74 3.35 -3.43
C GLU A 142 12.36 4.07 -2.14
N TYR A 143 12.80 3.53 -1.01
CA TYR A 143 12.42 4.02 0.30
C TYR A 143 13.64 4.55 1.05
N THR A 144 13.47 5.64 1.81
CA THR A 144 14.55 6.29 2.58
C THR A 144 15.11 5.41 3.69
N PHE A 145 14.27 4.52 4.24
CA PHE A 145 14.68 3.60 5.30
C PHE A 145 13.90 2.30 5.21
N THR A 146 14.60 1.24 4.83
CA THR A 146 14.09 -0.12 4.91
C THR A 146 15.29 -0.98 5.23
N ASP A 147 15.26 -1.75 6.32
CA ASP A 147 16.34 -2.70 6.64
C ASP A 147 16.36 -3.90 5.62
N GLY A 148 16.01 -3.67 4.35
CA GLY A 148 15.78 -4.67 3.30
C GLY A 148 14.36 -5.26 3.27
N CYS A 149 13.44 -4.72 4.06
CA CYS A 149 12.18 -5.39 4.43
C CYS A 149 10.96 -4.51 4.14
N ASN A 150 10.72 -4.15 2.88
CA ASN A 150 9.74 -3.11 2.50
C ASN A 150 8.65 -3.52 1.52
N ASN A 151 8.64 -4.76 1.07
CA ASN A 151 7.59 -5.26 0.19
C ASN A 151 6.31 -5.62 0.97
N TRP A 152 5.88 -4.76 1.90
CA TRP A 152 4.76 -4.99 2.82
C TRP A 152 3.40 -5.14 2.12
N LEU A 153 3.28 -4.62 0.89
CA LEU A 153 2.08 -4.81 0.05
C LEU A 153 2.03 -6.17 -0.63
N ASN A 154 3.15 -6.90 -0.67
CA ASN A 154 3.14 -8.29 -1.12
C ASN A 154 2.41 -9.13 -0.06
N PRO A 155 1.46 -10.00 -0.43
CA PRO A 155 0.79 -10.91 0.50
C PRO A 155 1.78 -11.86 1.21
N THR A 156 2.95 -12.09 0.60
CA THR A 156 4.10 -12.79 1.16
C THR A 156 5.31 -11.85 1.14
N PRO A 157 5.43 -10.90 2.08
CA PRO A 157 6.57 -10.01 2.15
C PRO A 157 7.86 -10.81 2.40
N THR A 158 8.98 -10.27 1.94
CA THR A 158 10.31 -10.78 2.25
C THR A 158 10.55 -10.56 3.74
N CYS A 159 10.97 -11.61 4.42
CA CYS A 159 11.41 -11.55 5.81
C CYS A 159 12.84 -12.09 5.98
N GLN A 160 13.48 -12.56 4.90
CA GLN A 160 14.86 -13.01 4.95
C GLN A 160 15.76 -11.81 5.28
N ASN A 161 16.65 -11.98 6.26
CA ASN A 161 17.52 -10.92 6.78
C ASN A 161 16.77 -9.74 7.44
N CYS A 162 15.50 -9.93 7.81
CA CYS A 162 14.69 -8.93 8.50
C CYS A 162 14.57 -9.24 9.98
N ASN A 163 14.84 -8.26 10.85
CA ASN A 163 14.53 -8.41 12.28
C ASN A 163 13.01 -8.48 12.51
N LYS A 164 12.24 -7.74 11.69
CA LYS A 164 10.79 -7.68 11.69
C LYS A 164 10.27 -7.22 10.33
N THR A 165 9.00 -7.48 10.04
CA THR A 165 8.32 -7.04 8.82
C THR A 165 6.83 -6.78 9.09
N MET A 166 6.13 -6.21 8.12
CA MET A 166 4.69 -6.03 8.12
C MET A 166 4.04 -6.91 7.05
N PHE A 167 2.97 -7.61 7.44
CA PHE A 167 2.09 -8.32 6.51
C PHE A 167 0.84 -7.48 6.27
N SER A 168 0.53 -7.14 5.03
CA SER A 168 -0.68 -6.41 4.64
C SER A 168 -1.68 -7.30 3.93
N PHE A 169 -2.96 -7.18 4.29
CA PHE A 169 -4.03 -8.03 3.75
C PHE A 169 -5.43 -7.45 4.05
N SER A 170 -6.47 -8.13 3.57
CA SER A 170 -7.87 -7.80 3.87
C SER A 170 -8.43 -8.65 5.01
N ALA A 171 -8.99 -8.01 6.04
CA ALA A 171 -9.59 -8.70 7.18
C ALA A 171 -10.54 -7.82 8.01
N LEU A 172 -11.34 -8.48 8.85
CA LEU A 172 -12.06 -7.84 9.95
C LEU A 172 -11.26 -7.99 11.24
N PRO A 173 -10.72 -6.90 11.81
CA PRO A 173 -9.96 -6.95 13.05
C PRO A 173 -10.86 -7.13 14.26
N SER A 174 -10.37 -7.86 15.26
CA SER A 174 -10.96 -7.97 16.60
C SER A 174 -9.95 -7.42 17.62
N ALA A 175 -10.30 -6.29 18.23
CA ALA A 175 -9.47 -5.59 19.19
C ALA A 175 -10.31 -4.98 20.31
N ASN A 176 -9.78 -5.01 21.53
CA ASN A 176 -10.39 -4.43 22.72
C ASN A 176 -10.13 -2.93 22.79
N GLU A 177 -8.90 -2.51 22.44
CA GLU A 177 -8.46 -1.13 22.48
C GLU A 177 -7.65 -0.77 21.23
N SER A 178 -7.75 0.48 20.80
CA SER A 178 -6.96 1.01 19.68
C SER A 178 -6.76 2.51 19.80
N THR A 179 -5.59 2.98 19.39
CA THR A 179 -5.32 4.41 19.19
C THR A 179 -5.65 4.80 17.76
N SER A 180 -6.10 6.04 17.54
CA SER A 180 -6.41 6.56 16.20
C SER A 180 -5.29 7.48 15.71
N LEU A 181 -4.84 7.26 14.48
CA LEU A 181 -3.86 8.07 13.77
C LEU A 181 -4.48 8.52 12.43
N ILE A 182 -4.33 9.80 12.09
CA ILE A 182 -4.68 10.30 10.76
C ILE A 182 -3.47 10.11 9.85
N VAL A 183 -3.67 9.38 8.75
CA VAL A 183 -2.61 9.04 7.78
C VAL A 183 -2.94 9.55 6.39
N THR A 184 -1.92 9.68 5.54
CA THR A 184 -2.12 10.10 4.14
C THR A 184 -2.11 8.94 3.14
N SER A 185 -1.64 7.78 3.57
CA SER A 185 -1.61 6.52 2.82
C SER A 185 -1.79 5.32 3.77
N TRP A 186 -2.07 4.15 3.22
CA TRP A 186 -1.99 2.89 3.96
C TRP A 186 -0.54 2.55 4.35
N ASN A 187 0.41 2.84 3.48
CA ASN A 187 1.84 2.68 3.75
C ASN A 187 2.32 3.49 4.96
N ASP A 188 1.82 4.71 5.18
CA ASP A 188 2.12 5.51 6.39
C ASP A 188 1.66 4.79 7.67
N CYS A 189 0.49 4.17 7.62
CA CYS A 189 -0.09 3.41 8.74
C CYS A 189 0.76 2.17 9.05
N LEU A 190 1.22 1.45 8.02
CA LEU A 190 2.14 0.33 8.17
C LEU A 190 3.49 0.77 8.74
N PHE A 191 4.07 1.85 8.21
CA PHE A 191 5.36 2.37 8.64
C PHE A 191 5.35 2.83 10.10
N TYR A 192 4.26 3.47 10.53
CA TYR A 192 4.06 3.84 11.93
C TYR A 192 4.13 2.60 12.84
N CYS A 193 3.40 1.54 12.49
CA CYS A 193 3.40 0.31 13.29
C CYS A 193 4.77 -0.36 13.29
N TYR A 194 5.39 -0.48 12.12
CA TYR A 194 6.71 -1.07 11.94
C TYR A 194 7.74 -0.42 12.87
N SER A 195 7.75 0.92 12.93
CA SER A 195 8.70 1.71 13.72
C SER A 195 8.41 1.70 15.21
N ASN A 196 7.14 1.61 15.62
CA ASN A 196 6.75 1.65 17.03
C ASN A 196 6.83 0.24 17.67
N PRO A 197 7.75 -0.02 18.63
CA PRO A 197 7.95 -1.36 19.21
C PRO A 197 6.75 -1.90 20.02
N THR A 198 5.80 -1.06 20.44
CA THR A 198 4.58 -1.52 21.14
C THR A 198 3.46 -1.90 20.18
N CYS A 199 3.53 -1.46 18.91
CA CYS A 199 2.50 -1.79 17.91
C CYS A 199 2.61 -3.25 17.47
N PHE A 200 1.47 -3.94 17.50
CA PHE A 200 1.31 -5.29 16.95
C PHE A 200 0.53 -5.29 15.63
N MET A 201 -0.56 -4.52 15.56
CA MET A 201 -1.49 -4.55 14.45
C MET A 201 -1.95 -3.14 14.11
N VAL A 202 -2.20 -2.90 12.82
CA VAL A 202 -2.92 -1.74 12.33
C VAL A 202 -4.09 -2.14 11.44
N TYR A 203 -5.11 -1.28 11.35
CA TYR A 203 -6.19 -1.46 10.38
C TYR A 203 -6.86 -0.14 9.98
N ILE A 204 -7.44 -0.12 8.78
CA ILE A 204 -8.30 0.98 8.30
C ILE A 204 -9.67 0.39 7.96
N LYS A 205 -10.69 0.85 8.69
CA LYS A 205 -12.11 0.66 8.33
C LYS A 205 -12.67 1.81 7.51
N ILE A 206 -12.25 3.03 7.84
CA ILE A 206 -12.66 4.28 7.20
C ILE A 206 -11.40 5.14 7.04
N PHE A 207 -11.01 5.45 5.81
CA PHE A 207 -9.90 6.36 5.53
C PHE A 207 -10.30 7.81 5.87
N PRO A 208 -9.41 8.66 6.45
CA PRO A 208 -7.97 8.49 6.68
C PRO A 208 -7.59 7.97 8.07
N THR A 209 -8.51 7.31 8.79
CA THR A 209 -8.24 6.88 10.17
C THR A 209 -7.58 5.50 10.22
N CYS A 210 -6.29 5.49 10.49
CA CYS A 210 -5.50 4.31 10.88
C CYS A 210 -5.75 3.99 12.35
N LYS A 211 -6.12 2.75 12.66
CA LYS A 211 -6.23 2.24 14.02
C LYS A 211 -4.97 1.45 14.36
N VAL A 212 -4.34 1.79 15.47
CA VAL A 212 -3.11 1.17 15.97
C VAL A 212 -3.44 0.37 17.22
N VAL A 213 -3.06 -0.91 17.25
CA VAL A 213 -3.34 -1.83 18.34
C VAL A 213 -2.03 -2.40 18.86
N GLU A 214 -1.83 -2.25 20.16
CA GLU A 214 -0.66 -2.77 20.87
C GLU A 214 -0.79 -4.28 21.13
N TYR A 215 0.34 -4.92 21.45
CA TYR A 215 0.36 -6.30 21.95
C TYR A 215 -0.61 -6.47 23.14
N GLY A 216 -1.37 -7.56 23.16
CA GLY A 216 -2.37 -7.83 24.21
C GLY A 216 -3.76 -7.22 24.00
N ASN A 217 -3.87 -6.18 23.17
CA ASN A 217 -5.14 -5.49 22.92
C ASN A 217 -5.91 -6.04 21.71
N THR A 218 -5.34 -6.99 20.98
CA THR A 218 -6.02 -7.73 19.92
C THR A 218 -6.46 -9.11 20.42
N THR A 219 -7.61 -9.57 19.94
CA THR A 219 -8.12 -10.93 20.21
C THR A 219 -8.06 -11.81 18.96
N GLY A 220 -7.79 -11.24 17.80
CA GLY A 220 -7.73 -11.95 16.53
C GLY A 220 -8.28 -11.16 15.35
N TRP A 221 -8.62 -11.86 14.27
CA TRP A 221 -9.24 -11.30 13.08
C TRP A 221 -9.92 -12.37 12.24
N THR A 222 -10.75 -11.95 11.28
CA THR A 222 -11.28 -12.84 10.26
C THR A 222 -10.81 -12.41 8.88
N TYR A 223 -10.10 -13.29 8.18
CA TYR A 223 -9.65 -13.09 6.81
C TYR A 223 -10.81 -12.77 5.87
N ARG A 224 -10.55 -11.89 4.92
CA ARG A 224 -11.42 -11.57 3.81
C ARG A 224 -10.63 -11.65 2.52
N GLU A 225 -11.26 -12.15 1.47
CA GLU A 225 -10.69 -12.02 0.13
C GLU A 225 -10.50 -10.53 -0.19
N ALA A 226 -9.42 -10.19 -0.88
CA ALA A 226 -9.17 -8.83 -1.30
C ALA A 226 -10.21 -8.38 -2.33
N GLN A 227 -10.92 -7.30 -2.03
CA GLN A 227 -11.97 -6.74 -2.85
C GLN A 227 -11.79 -5.23 -3.00
N MET A 228 -12.30 -4.67 -4.10
CA MET A 228 -12.42 -3.21 -4.21
C MET A 228 -13.36 -2.72 -3.10
N PRO A 229 -13.07 -1.56 -2.47
CA PRO A 229 -13.94 -1.03 -1.44
C PRO A 229 -15.33 -0.70 -2.01
N VAL A 230 -16.36 -0.97 -1.21
CA VAL A 230 -17.74 -0.58 -1.50
C VAL A 230 -18.16 0.47 -0.48
N GLY A 231 -18.54 1.65 -0.97
CA GLY A 231 -18.78 2.81 -0.10
C GLY A 231 -17.51 3.21 0.67
N ASN A 232 -17.66 3.69 1.91
CA ASN A 232 -16.54 4.17 2.71
C ASN A 232 -15.87 3.07 3.55
N SER A 233 -16.13 1.79 3.25
CA SER A 233 -15.57 0.66 4.00
C SER A 233 -14.31 0.13 3.34
N PHE A 234 -13.19 0.39 3.97
CA PHE A 234 -11.90 -0.22 3.69
C PHE A 234 -11.74 -1.38 4.67
N LEU A 235 -11.14 -2.51 4.29
CA LEU A 235 -10.96 -3.66 5.18
C LEU A 235 -9.48 -4.01 5.32
N TYR A 236 -8.65 -2.96 5.42
CA TYR A 236 -7.19 -3.11 5.40
C TYR A 236 -6.70 -3.46 6.77
N MET A 237 -5.80 -4.43 6.83
CA MET A 237 -5.18 -4.86 8.07
C MET A 237 -3.71 -5.16 7.82
N GLY A 238 -2.90 -4.75 8.79
CA GLY A 238 -1.46 -4.92 8.81
C GLY A 238 -1.07 -5.56 10.13
N VAL A 239 -0.27 -6.62 10.10
CA VAL A 239 0.26 -7.23 11.33
C VAL A 239 1.77 -7.20 11.30
N LYS A 240 2.36 -6.74 12.40
CA LYS A 240 3.80 -6.80 12.62
C LYS A 240 4.19 -8.22 13.00
N TYR A 241 5.19 -8.72 12.30
CA TYR A 241 5.79 -10.02 12.59
C TYR A 241 7.27 -9.84 12.87
N VAL A 242 7.72 -10.37 14.01
CA VAL A 242 9.13 -10.42 14.41
C VAL A 242 9.68 -11.77 14.04
N LEU A 243 10.81 -11.79 13.33
CA LEU A 243 11.36 -13.01 12.78
C LEU A 243 11.70 -14.03 13.89
N ASP A 244 11.24 -15.27 13.71
CA ASP A 244 11.93 -16.44 14.23
C ASP A 244 12.68 -17.14 13.08
N ARG A 245 13.75 -17.88 13.40
CA ARG A 245 14.65 -18.49 12.40
C ARG A 245 13.97 -19.56 11.52
N ILE A 246 12.66 -19.79 11.64
CA ILE A 246 11.94 -20.95 11.10
C ILE A 246 10.80 -20.55 10.16
N SER A 247 9.97 -19.55 10.51
CA SER A 247 8.66 -19.33 9.86
C SER A 247 8.64 -18.32 8.71
N CYS A 248 9.81 -17.97 8.20
CA CYS A 248 10.00 -16.94 7.16
C CYS A 248 9.59 -17.34 5.73
N GLN A 249 8.95 -18.50 5.56
CA GLN A 249 8.47 -18.99 4.26
C GLN A 249 6.93 -19.04 4.17
N PHE A 250 6.24 -18.70 5.26
CA PHE A 250 4.80 -18.86 5.35
C PHE A 250 4.08 -17.59 4.89
N ASN A 251 3.04 -17.78 4.07
CA ASN A 251 2.04 -16.74 3.88
C ASN A 251 1.29 -16.49 5.20
N ILE A 252 0.57 -15.39 5.30
CA ILE A 252 -0.08 -15.01 6.56
C ILE A 252 -1.07 -16.08 7.08
N SER A 253 -1.71 -16.84 6.18
CA SER A 253 -2.58 -17.96 6.57
C SER A 253 -1.84 -19.13 7.23
N SER A 254 -0.52 -19.24 7.03
CA SER A 254 0.32 -20.30 7.58
C SER A 254 1.17 -19.88 8.78
N LEU A 255 1.37 -18.57 9.00
CA LEU A 255 1.71 -18.04 10.33
C LEU A 255 0.56 -18.43 11.30
N TYR A 256 0.60 -18.26 12.60
CA TYR A 256 -0.57 -18.51 13.49
C TYR A 256 -1.18 -19.93 13.52
N THR A 257 -0.57 -20.95 12.91
CA THR A 257 -0.98 -22.36 13.11
C THR A 257 -0.25 -22.97 14.31
N GLY A 258 -0.67 -22.61 15.53
CA GLY A 258 -0.24 -23.27 16.77
C GLY A 258 1.20 -23.00 17.20
N GLN A 259 1.95 -22.14 16.51
CA GLN A 259 3.29 -21.71 16.91
C GLN A 259 3.25 -20.54 17.90
N THR A 260 4.28 -20.47 18.76
CA THR A 260 4.50 -19.32 19.66
C THR A 260 5.44 -18.32 19.00
N TYR A 261 5.12 -17.04 19.14
CA TYR A 261 5.85 -15.93 18.55
C TYR A 261 6.29 -14.94 19.62
N ASN A 262 7.41 -14.25 19.39
CA ASN A 262 7.91 -13.22 20.29
C ASN A 262 7.35 -11.84 19.89
N PRO A 263 6.96 -10.98 20.85
CA PRO A 263 6.69 -9.59 20.57
C PRO A 263 7.99 -8.81 20.29
N ASP A 264 7.87 -7.70 19.55
CA ASP A 264 8.98 -6.76 19.25
C ASP A 264 9.48 -6.12 20.55
N SER A 265 8.54 -5.70 21.39
CA SER A 265 8.80 -5.26 22.76
C SER A 265 8.39 -6.34 23.77
N LYS A 266 9.36 -6.78 24.58
CA LYS A 266 9.12 -7.71 25.71
C LYS A 266 8.74 -6.99 27.00
N ILE A 267 8.19 -5.77 26.94
CA ILE A 267 7.84 -5.01 28.16
C ILE A 267 6.70 -5.68 28.92
N ASN A 268 5.61 -6.04 28.24
CA ASN A 268 4.40 -6.56 28.89
C ASN A 268 4.17 -8.06 28.65
N TYR A 269 4.70 -8.59 27.55
CA TYR A 269 4.44 -9.97 27.11
C TYR A 269 5.74 -10.67 26.75
N MET A 270 5.82 -11.95 27.08
CA MET A 270 6.97 -12.78 26.69
C MET A 270 6.78 -13.42 25.31
N GLN A 271 5.55 -13.82 24.99
CA GLN A 271 5.17 -14.49 23.75
C GLN A 271 3.66 -14.38 23.50
N PHE A 272 3.24 -14.76 22.30
CA PHE A 272 1.83 -14.93 21.94
C PHE A 272 1.66 -16.15 21.03
N GLN A 273 0.47 -16.73 21.02
CA GLN A 273 0.12 -17.87 20.18
C GLN A 273 -1.15 -17.56 19.38
N GLY A 274 -1.16 -18.01 18.12
CA GLY A 274 -2.34 -18.00 17.28
C GLY A 274 -2.97 -19.38 17.13
N SER A 275 -4.29 -19.40 16.95
CA SER A 275 -5.03 -20.55 16.43
C SER A 275 -5.93 -20.13 15.29
N THR A 276 -6.07 -20.98 14.28
CA THR A 276 -6.87 -20.71 13.09
C THR A 276 -8.04 -21.69 13.02
N THR A 277 -9.26 -21.17 12.97
CA THR A 277 -10.50 -21.93 12.72
C THR A 277 -11.21 -21.35 11.52
N GLY A 278 -11.21 -22.07 10.39
CA GLY A 278 -11.74 -21.55 9.13
C GLY A 278 -10.97 -20.31 8.68
N SER A 279 -11.67 -19.19 8.50
CA SER A 279 -11.07 -17.90 8.14
C SER A 279 -10.74 -17.01 9.35
N THR A 280 -10.97 -17.48 10.58
CA THR A 280 -10.74 -16.70 11.81
C THR A 280 -9.43 -17.12 12.47
N VAL A 281 -8.61 -16.13 12.79
CA VAL A 281 -7.45 -16.27 13.69
C VAL A 281 -7.85 -15.74 15.06
N SER A 282 -7.54 -16.50 16.11
CA SER A 282 -7.66 -16.09 17.50
C SER A 282 -6.28 -16.00 18.13
N LEU A 283 -6.05 -14.99 18.97
CA LEU A 283 -4.77 -14.76 19.63
C LEU A 283 -4.86 -14.86 21.14
N ILE A 284 -3.83 -15.43 21.75
CA ILE A 284 -3.61 -15.44 23.20
C ILE A 284 -2.21 -14.88 23.46
N PHE A 285 -2.14 -13.89 24.37
CA PHE A 285 -0.89 -13.27 24.80
C PHE A 285 -0.51 -13.77 26.19
N TYR A 286 0.77 -14.09 26.37
CA TYR A 286 1.31 -14.59 27.63
C TYR A 286 2.10 -13.47 28.30
N PRO A 287 1.58 -12.89 29.41
CA PRO A 287 2.31 -11.87 30.15
C PRO A 287 3.55 -12.47 30.82
N TRP A 288 4.40 -11.60 31.37
CA TRP A 288 5.46 -12.01 32.30
C TRP A 288 4.91 -12.55 33.62
#